data_AF-A0A1H8W7I4-F1
#
_entry.id   AF-A0A1H8W7I4-F1
#
_cell.length_a   1.000
_cell.length_b   1.000
_cell.length_c   1.000
_cell.angle_alpha   90.00
_cell.angle_beta   90.00
_cell.angle_gamma   90.00
#
_symmetry.space_group_name_H-M   'P 1'
#
loop_
_entity.id
_entity.type
_entity.pdbx_description
1 polymer ?
#
loop_
_entity_poly.entity_id
_entity_poly.type
_entity_poly.pdbx_seq_one_letter_code
_entity_poly.pdbx_strand_id
1 'polypeptide(L)'
;MKEHVRAVFAMEADASVTSLVVAAGLREQGRPAMWNALANWPMQADLAARFDTILNETSDVGLAASAAFVAWYDNGVRRDSYYVAVCSNYLDQIDREHLLPKYDNLSGAYFAELCRLPDGSPYECHGP
;
A
#
# COMPACT_ATOMS: atom_id res chain seq x y z
N MET A 1 -11.75 2.15 15.64
CA MET A 1 -10.94 3.23 15.03
C MET A 1 -9.49 2.80 14.77
N LYS A 2 -8.67 2.43 15.78
CA LYS A 2 -7.28 1.99 15.54
C LYS A 2 -7.15 0.88 14.49
N GLU A 3 -7.93 -0.19 14.63
CA GLU A 3 -7.90 -1.30 13.66
C GLU A 3 -8.45 -0.90 12.29
N HIS A 4 -9.40 0.04 12.22
CA HIS A 4 -9.89 0.60 10.96
C HIS A 4 -8.79 1.41 10.25
N VAL A 5 -8.04 2.22 10.99
CA VAL A 5 -6.85 2.92 10.47
C VAL A 5 -5.82 1.93 9.94
N ARG A 6 -5.52 0.87 10.69
CA ARG A 6 -4.59 -0.19 10.24
C ARG A 6 -5.06 -0.85 8.95
N ALA A 7 -6.37 -1.14 8.85
CA ALA A 7 -6.97 -1.72 7.65
C ALA A 7 -6.81 -0.80 6.43
N VAL A 8 -7.10 0.49 6.58
CA VAL A 8 -6.97 1.47 5.49
C VAL A 8 -5.51 1.67 5.12
N PHE A 9 -4.60 1.77 6.09
CA PHE A 9 -3.17 1.91 5.78
C PHE A 9 -2.65 0.71 4.98
N ALA A 10 -3.07 -0.51 5.34
CA ALA A 10 -2.72 -1.69 4.56
C ALA A 10 -3.27 -1.61 3.13
N MET A 11 -4.53 -1.17 2.94
CA MET A 11 -5.11 -0.99 1.61
C MET A 11 -4.37 0.08 0.79
N GLU A 12 -3.99 1.20 1.40
CA GLU A 12 -3.24 2.26 0.72
C GLU A 12 -1.82 1.81 0.36
N ALA A 13 -1.17 1.04 1.23
CA ALA A 13 0.12 0.43 0.94
C ALA A 13 0.03 -0.56 -0.22
N ASP A 14 -0.98 -1.43 -0.24
CA ASP A 14 -1.22 -2.38 -1.33
C ASP A 14 -1.56 -1.68 -2.66
N ALA A 15 -2.36 -0.61 -2.62
CA ALA A 15 -2.68 0.19 -3.81
C ALA A 15 -1.44 0.86 -4.40
N SER A 16 -0.56 1.39 -3.54
CA SER A 16 0.77 1.90 -3.92
C SER A 16 1.61 0.82 -4.61
N VAL A 17 1.71 -0.37 -4.01
CA VAL A 17 2.47 -1.51 -4.55
C VAL A 17 1.93 -1.96 -5.89
N THR A 18 0.61 -2.16 -6.00
CA THR A 18 -0.05 -2.56 -7.25
C THR A 18 0.25 -1.56 -8.38
N SER A 19 0.22 -0.26 -8.07
CA SER A 19 0.57 0.79 -9.03
C SER A 19 2.02 0.69 -9.51
N LEU A 20 2.97 0.39 -8.60
CA LEU A 20 4.38 0.20 -8.94
C LEU A 20 4.62 -1.04 -9.80
N VAL A 21 3.97 -2.16 -9.50
CA VAL A 21 4.07 -3.41 -10.27
C VAL A 21 3.60 -3.19 -11.70
N VAL A 22 2.45 -2.55 -11.88
CA VAL A 22 1.93 -2.20 -13.21
C VAL A 22 2.88 -1.23 -13.93
N ALA A 23 3.39 -0.22 -13.24
CA ALA A 23 4.32 0.74 -13.81
C ALA A 23 5.66 0.11 -14.25
N ALA A 24 6.18 -0.84 -13.47
CA ALA A 24 7.39 -1.59 -13.80
C ALA A 24 7.20 -2.44 -15.06
N GLY A 25 6.09 -3.19 -15.15
CA GLY A 25 5.77 -3.96 -16.35
C GLY A 25 5.58 -3.08 -17.59
N LEU A 26 4.97 -1.91 -17.46
CA LEU A 26 4.87 -0.93 -18.55
C LEU A 26 6.25 -0.39 -18.96
N ARG A 27 7.13 -0.12 -17.99
CA ARG A 27 8.51 0.34 -18.25
C ARG A 27 9.32 -0.68 -19.03
N GLU A 28 9.23 -1.96 -18.68
CA GLU A 28 9.88 -3.07 -19.41
C GLU A 28 9.42 -3.16 -20.87
N GLN A 29 8.15 -2.82 -21.13
CA GLN A 29 7.58 -2.75 -22.48
C GLN A 29 7.93 -1.45 -23.22
N GLY A 30 8.84 -0.63 -22.71
CA GLY A 30 9.23 0.64 -23.31
C GLY A 30 8.23 1.78 -23.12
N ARG A 31 7.30 1.67 -22.15
CA ARG A 31 6.26 2.68 -21.84
C ARG A 31 6.47 3.27 -20.43
N PRO A 32 7.55 4.02 -20.18
CA PRO A 32 7.98 4.41 -18.83
C PRO A 32 7.17 5.55 -18.19
N ALA A 33 6.17 6.12 -18.87
CA ALA A 33 5.49 7.33 -18.41
C ALA A 33 4.88 7.20 -17.01
N MET A 34 4.22 6.07 -16.71
CA MET A 34 3.63 5.81 -15.39
C MET A 34 4.71 5.66 -14.31
N TRP A 35 5.78 4.93 -14.61
CA TRP A 35 6.91 4.78 -13.71
C TRP A 35 7.52 6.14 -13.36
N ASN A 36 7.79 6.97 -14.37
CA ASN A 36 8.34 8.29 -14.18
C ASN A 36 7.41 9.19 -13.36
N ALA A 37 6.09 9.07 -13.53
CA ALA A 37 5.13 9.82 -12.73
C ALA A 37 5.21 9.41 -11.25
N LEU A 38 5.22 8.11 -10.95
CA LEU A 38 5.30 7.61 -9.57
C LEU A 38 6.65 7.91 -8.92
N ALA A 39 7.75 7.73 -9.64
CA ALA A 39 9.10 8.00 -9.15
C ALA A 39 9.35 9.49 -8.84
N ASN A 40 8.62 10.40 -9.49
CA ASN A 40 8.71 11.84 -9.26
C ASN A 40 7.58 12.40 -8.37
N TRP A 41 6.62 11.57 -7.93
CA TRP A 41 5.56 12.00 -7.03
C TRP A 41 6.05 11.91 -5.59
N PRO A 42 6.14 13.02 -4.82
CA PRO A 42 6.75 12.98 -3.48
C PRO A 42 6.12 11.98 -2.50
N MET A 43 4.85 11.63 -2.70
CA MET A 43 4.14 10.66 -1.85
C MET A 43 4.41 9.20 -2.25
N GLN A 44 5.14 8.92 -3.33
CA GLN A 44 5.42 7.57 -3.82
C GLN A 44 6.90 7.36 -4.17
N ALA A 45 7.69 8.43 -4.33
CA ALA A 45 9.06 8.37 -4.83
C ALA A 45 9.97 7.46 -3.99
N ASP A 46 9.82 7.46 -2.67
CA ASP A 46 10.50 6.57 -1.72
C ASP A 46 10.15 5.09 -1.98
N LEU A 47 8.89 4.80 -2.26
CA LEU A 47 8.43 3.44 -2.54
C LEU A 47 8.93 2.96 -3.90
N ALA A 48 8.86 3.83 -4.92
CA ALA A 48 9.39 3.54 -6.24
C ALA A 48 10.89 3.24 -6.18
N ALA A 49 11.66 4.04 -5.44
CA ALA A 49 13.09 3.81 -5.25
C ALA A 49 13.36 2.47 -4.53
N ARG A 50 12.61 2.15 -3.48
CA ARG A 50 12.79 0.89 -2.75
C ARG A 50 12.41 -0.32 -3.59
N PHE A 51 11.29 -0.24 -4.30
CA PHE A 51 10.83 -1.28 -5.23
C PHE A 51 11.89 -1.56 -6.30
N ASP A 52 12.39 -0.51 -6.96
CA ASP A 52 13.36 -0.63 -8.06
C ASP A 52 14.68 -1.24 -7.58
N THR A 53 15.15 -0.85 -6.40
CA THR A 53 16.38 -1.41 -5.80
C THR A 53 16.25 -2.93 -5.65
N ILE A 54 15.18 -3.41 -5.01
CA ILE A 54 15.00 -4.84 -4.76
C ILE A 54 14.74 -5.61 -6.06
N LEU A 55 13.95 -5.04 -6.97
CA LEU A 55 13.68 -5.67 -8.27
C LEU A 55 14.98 -5.86 -9.07
N ASN A 56 15.85 -4.85 -9.10
CA ASN A 56 17.12 -4.93 -9.82
C ASN A 56 18.11 -5.91 -9.16
N GLU A 57 18.10 -6.04 -7.84
CA GLU A 57 18.99 -6.95 -7.10
C GLU A 57 18.57 -8.42 -7.19
N THR A 58 17.25 -8.68 -7.20
CA THR A 58 16.70 -10.04 -7.05
C THR A 58 16.03 -10.57 -8.30
N SER A 59 15.62 -9.70 -9.22
CA SER A 59 14.69 -10.02 -10.32
C SER A 59 13.37 -10.64 -9.83
N ASP A 60 12.99 -10.40 -8.57
CA ASP A 60 11.77 -10.93 -7.95
C ASP A 60 10.79 -9.78 -7.64
N VAL A 61 9.69 -9.77 -8.38
CA VAL A 61 8.62 -8.77 -8.23
C VAL A 61 7.90 -8.89 -6.89
N GLY A 62 7.75 -10.11 -6.36
CA GLY A 62 7.12 -10.35 -5.06
C GLY A 62 7.94 -9.74 -3.93
N LEU A 63 9.27 -9.95 -3.95
CA LEU A 63 10.17 -9.33 -2.96
C LEU A 63 10.20 -7.79 -3.09
N ALA A 64 10.18 -7.27 -4.32
CA ALA A 64 10.11 -5.83 -4.55
C ALA A 64 8.80 -5.22 -4.04
N ALA A 65 7.68 -5.91 -4.26
CA ALA A 65 6.35 -5.55 -3.77
C ALA A 65 6.30 -5.53 -2.23
N SER A 66 6.78 -6.59 -1.58
CA SER A 66 6.90 -6.68 -0.12
C SER A 66 7.72 -5.53 0.45
N ALA A 67 8.86 -5.20 -0.16
CA ALA A 67 9.72 -4.12 0.31
C ALA A 67 9.07 -2.74 0.18
N ALA A 68 8.35 -2.49 -0.92
CA ALA A 68 7.62 -1.25 -1.13
C ALA A 68 6.41 -1.12 -0.18
N PHE A 69 5.72 -2.23 0.10
CA PHE A 69 4.63 -2.26 1.08
C PHE A 69 5.12 -1.81 2.46
N VAL A 70 6.23 -2.39 2.94
CA VAL A 70 6.81 -2.04 4.24
C VAL A 70 7.28 -0.59 4.24
N ALA A 71 7.97 -0.15 3.18
CA ALA A 71 8.42 1.24 3.04
C ALA A 71 7.27 2.25 3.09
N TRP A 72 6.03 1.83 2.79
CA TRP A 72 4.88 2.73 2.88
C TRP A 72 4.68 3.31 4.28
N TYR A 73 4.98 2.50 5.29
CA TYR A 73 4.84 2.88 6.69
C TYR A 73 5.98 3.77 7.21
N ASP A 74 7.09 3.89 6.49
CA ASP A 74 8.24 4.67 6.95
C ASP A 74 8.06 6.18 6.74
N ASN A 75 7.13 6.57 5.85
CA ASN A 75 6.84 7.96 5.58
C ASN A 75 5.86 8.56 6.61
N GLY A 76 6.40 9.26 7.61
CA GLY A 76 5.61 9.90 8.67
C GLY A 76 4.56 10.89 8.14
N VAL A 77 4.92 11.71 7.15
CA VAL A 77 3.99 12.69 6.55
C VAL A 77 2.80 11.99 5.92
N ARG A 78 3.04 10.89 5.20
CA ARG A 78 1.97 10.07 4.62
C ARG A 78 1.06 9.50 5.69
N ARG A 79 1.63 8.85 6.71
CA ARG A 79 0.83 8.27 7.79
C ARG A 79 -0.02 9.32 8.50
N ASP A 80 0.54 10.49 8.82
CA ASP A 80 -0.20 11.54 9.52
C ASP A 80 -1.35 12.08 8.66
N SER A 81 -1.09 12.32 7.37
CA SER A 81 -2.11 12.80 6.43
C SER A 81 -3.26 11.81 6.29
N TYR A 82 -2.96 10.51 6.13
CA TYR A 82 -4.00 9.48 6.05
C TYR A 82 -4.67 9.24 7.40
N TYR A 83 -3.94 9.32 8.52
CA TYR A 83 -4.51 9.08 9.85
C TYR A 83 -5.69 10.00 10.15
N VAL A 84 -5.50 11.31 9.92
CA VAL A 84 -6.54 12.31 10.16
C VAL A 84 -7.73 12.06 9.23
N ALA A 85 -7.47 11.87 7.93
CA ALA A 85 -8.53 11.64 6.94
C ALA A 85 -9.36 10.39 7.25
N VAL A 86 -8.70 9.30 7.63
CA VAL A 86 -9.37 8.02 7.96
C VAL A 86 -10.17 8.14 9.25
N CYS A 87 -9.65 8.80 10.28
CA CYS A 87 -10.39 8.99 11.53
C CYS A 87 -11.65 9.84 11.32
N SER A 88 -11.55 10.93 10.54
CA SER A 88 -12.71 11.75 10.19
C SER A 88 -13.75 10.95 9.40
N ASN A 89 -13.33 10.25 8.34
CA ASN A 89 -14.23 9.44 7.53
C ASN A 89 -14.92 8.31 8.34
N TYR A 90 -14.19 7.68 9.27
CA TYR A 90 -14.76 6.66 10.16
C TYR A 90 -15.86 7.22 11.07
N LEU A 91 -15.66 8.42 11.63
CA LEU A 91 -16.66 9.07 12.47
C LEU A 91 -17.90 9.46 11.65
N ASP A 92 -17.70 10.06 10.47
CA ASP A 92 -18.78 10.43 9.55
C ASP A 92 -19.59 9.20 9.12
N GLN A 93 -18.91 8.06 8.86
CA GLN A 93 -19.58 6.82 8.50
C GLN A 93 -20.43 6.27 9.64
N ILE A 94 -19.90 6.24 10.87
CA ILE A 94 -20.65 5.77 12.04
C ILE A 94 -21.89 6.60 12.29
N ASP A 95 -21.76 7.92 12.19
CA ASP A 95 -22.88 8.84 12.39
C ASP A 95 -23.96 8.64 11.33
N ARG A 96 -23.57 8.60 10.05
CA ARG A 96 -24.49 8.40 8.93
C ARG A 96 -25.23 7.06 8.99
N GLU A 97 -24.51 5.99 9.29
CA GLU A 97 -25.02 4.61 9.22
C GLU A 97 -25.54 4.09 10.56
N HIS A 98 -25.46 4.90 11.63
CA HIS A 98 -25.85 4.55 12.99
C HIS A 98 -25.22 3.22 13.45
N LEU A 99 -23.97 2.98 13.04
CA LEU A 99 -23.29 1.72 13.30
C LEU A 99 -22.81 1.65 14.76
N LEU A 100 -22.93 0.47 15.36
CA LEU A 100 -22.28 0.20 16.63
C LEU A 100 -20.77 0.00 16.41
N PRO A 101 -19.90 0.62 17.25
CA PRO A 101 -18.47 0.40 17.17
C PRO A 101 -18.11 -1.07 17.35
N LYS A 102 -17.19 -1.56 16.50
CA LYS A 102 -16.58 -2.89 16.62
C LYS A 102 -15.15 -2.77 17.14
N TYR A 103 -14.73 -3.76 17.91
CA TYR A 103 -13.44 -3.79 18.61
C TYR A 103 -12.59 -5.01 18.25
N ASP A 104 -13.02 -5.79 17.25
CA ASP A 104 -12.26 -6.93 16.77
C ASP A 104 -10.94 -6.48 16.13
N ASN A 105 -9.89 -7.27 16.36
CA ASN A 105 -8.58 -7.04 15.74
C ASN A 105 -8.59 -7.48 14.29
N LEU A 106 -7.78 -6.81 13.46
CA LEU A 106 -7.56 -7.25 12.09
C LEU A 106 -6.95 -8.66 12.09
N SER A 107 -7.59 -9.60 11.39
CA SER A 107 -7.06 -10.96 11.28
C SER A 107 -5.88 -11.02 10.31
N GLY A 108 -4.96 -11.97 10.50
CA GLY A 108 -3.89 -12.22 9.52
C GLY A 108 -4.42 -12.61 8.13
N ALA A 109 -5.63 -13.20 8.06
CA ALA A 109 -6.28 -13.54 6.79
C ALA A 109 -6.61 -12.30 5.94
N TYR A 110 -6.85 -11.15 6.57
CA TYR A 110 -7.08 -9.89 5.85
C TYR A 110 -5.90 -9.53 4.95
N PHE A 111 -4.67 -9.62 5.49
CA PHE A 111 -3.46 -9.31 4.72
C PHE A 111 -3.23 -10.32 3.60
N ALA A 112 -3.53 -11.61 3.84
CA ALA A 112 -3.40 -12.65 2.82
C ALA A 112 -4.40 -12.50 1.65
N GLU A 113 -5.57 -11.92 1.91
CA GLU A 113 -6.54 -11.59 0.86
C GLU A 113 -6.14 -10.32 0.09
N LEU A 114 -5.62 -9.33 0.80
CA LEU A 114 -5.24 -8.04 0.24
C LEU A 114 -3.98 -8.14 -0.64
N CYS A 115 -2.93 -8.78 -0.16
CA CYS A 115 -1.59 -8.70 -0.75
C CYS A 115 -1.38 -9.72 -1.86
N ARG A 116 -2.05 -9.46 -2.98
CA ARG A 116 -1.96 -10.25 -4.21
C ARG A 116 -1.52 -9.36 -5.36
N LEU A 117 -0.52 -9.83 -6.08
CA LEU A 117 -0.08 -9.21 -7.31
C LEU A 117 -1.20 -9.29 -8.39
N PRO A 118 -1.14 -8.47 -9.45
CA PRO A 118 -2.14 -8.47 -10.51
C PRO A 118 -2.35 -9.82 -11.22
N ASP A 119 -1.37 -10.72 -11.17
CA ASP A 119 -1.46 -12.08 -11.71
C ASP A 119 -2.08 -13.09 -10.71
N GLY A 120 -2.45 -12.63 -9.51
CA GLY A 120 -3.05 -13.41 -8.43
C GLY A 120 -2.04 -14.06 -7.48
N SER A 121 -0.73 -13.99 -7.77
CA SER A 121 0.31 -14.51 -6.89
C SER A 121 0.41 -13.69 -5.60
N PRO A 122 0.65 -14.33 -4.44
CA PRO A 122 0.77 -13.60 -3.18
C PRO A 122 2.14 -12.93 -3.06
N TYR A 123 2.20 -11.81 -2.34
CA TYR A 123 3.46 -11.27 -1.81
C TYR A 123 3.37 -11.09 -0.30
N GLU A 124 4.50 -11.18 0.40
CA GLU A 124 4.50 -11.04 1.85
C GLU A 124 4.27 -9.58 2.23
N CYS A 125 3.21 -9.32 2.99
CA CYS A 125 2.95 -7.99 3.51
C CYS A 125 2.61 -8.08 4.99
N HIS A 126 3.18 -7.15 5.75
CA HIS A 126 2.84 -6.98 7.15
C HIS A 126 2.93 -5.49 7.49
N GLY A 127 1.89 -4.98 8.14
CA GLY A 127 1.97 -3.67 8.79
C GLY A 127 2.82 -3.74 10.07
N PRO A 128 3.19 -2.59 10.65
CA PRO A 128 3.72 -2.53 12.02
C PRO A 128 2.69 -2.94 13.08
#